data_AF-A0A7V9BNJ1-F1
#
_entry.id   AF-A0A7V9BNJ1-F1
#
_cell.length_a   1.000
_cell.length_b   1.000
_cell.length_c   1.000
_cell.angle_alpha   90.00
_cell.angle_beta   90.00
_cell.angle_gamma   90.00
#
_symmetry.space_group_name_H-M   'P 1'
#
loop_
_entity.id
_entity.type
_entity.pdbx_description
1 polymer ?
#
loop_
_entity_poly.entity_id
_entity_poly.type
_entity_poly.pdbx_seq_one_letter_code
_entity_poly.pdbx_strand_id
1 'polypeptide(L)' 'LAQPCRCVLAVLVHADRATLDVIRARPGVRAVHAAPSRTAARDVALSPLLPEQQIAVTATPDDGPVSGG' A
#
# COMPACT_ATOMS: atom_id res chain seq x y z
N LEU A 1 -20.23 17.00 10.40
CA LEU A 1 -19.08 17.50 9.60
C LEU A 1 -17.92 16.54 9.81
N ALA A 2 -17.44 15.88 8.76
CA ALA A 2 -16.29 14.99 8.88
C ALA A 2 -15.06 15.85 9.21
N GLN A 3 -14.36 15.52 10.29
CA GLN A 3 -13.08 16.16 10.61
C GLN A 3 -12.11 15.91 9.45
N PRO A 4 -11.23 16.88 9.09
CA PRO A 4 -10.18 16.66 8.11
C PRO A 4 -9.24 15.60 8.68
N CYS A 5 -9.53 14.33 8.38
CA CYS A 5 -8.67 13.24 8.76
C CYS A 5 -7.41 13.41 7.92
N ARG A 6 -6.30 13.76 8.58
CA ARG A 6 -4.96 13.72 7.98
C ARG A 6 -4.57 12.24 7.84
N CYS A 7 -5.29 11.51 6.98
CA CYS A 7 -5.05 10.10 6.73
C CYS A 7 -3.79 9.98 5.88
N VAL A 8 -2.73 9.45 6.50
CA VAL A 8 -1.58 8.96 5.74
C VAL A 8 -2.02 7.70 5.00
N LEU A 9 -1.98 7.72 3.66
CA LEU A 9 -2.40 6.58 2.83
C LEU A 9 -1.44 5.40 2.97
N ALA A 10 -0.12 5.68 2.97
CA ALA A 10 0.94 4.69 3.15
C ALA A 10 2.24 5.36 3.63
N VAL A 11 3.12 4.58 4.27
CA VAL A 11 4.48 4.97 4.64
C VAL A 11 5.43 3.85 4.23
N LEU A 12 6.52 4.20 3.55
CA LEU A 12 7.61 3.26 3.26
C LEU A 12 8.63 3.31 4.40
N VAL A 13 8.97 2.15 4.95
CA VAL A 13 9.96 2.01 6.04
C VAL A 13 11.01 0.97 5.67
N HIS A 14 12.22 1.13 6.20
CA HIS A 14 13.26 0.10 6.15
C HIS A 14 13.38 -0.52 7.53
N ALA A 15 13.10 -1.81 7.64
CA ALA A 15 13.15 -2.53 8.91
C ALA A 15 13.31 -4.04 8.67
N ASP A 16 13.76 -4.77 9.68
CA ASP A 16 13.78 -6.23 9.64
C ASP A 16 12.37 -6.83 9.83
N ARG A 17 12.26 -8.16 9.65
CA ARG A 17 10.98 -8.85 9.72
C ARG A 17 10.29 -8.70 11.09
N ALA A 18 11.05 -8.82 12.17
CA ALA A 18 10.50 -8.72 13.53
C ALA A 18 9.89 -7.33 13.78
N THR A 19 10.58 -6.27 13.32
CA THR A 19 10.10 -4.90 13.42
C THR A 19 8.85 -4.66 12.57
N LEU A 20 8.78 -5.25 11.36
CA LEU A 20 7.58 -5.17 10.53
C LEU A 20 6.37 -5.87 11.18
N ASP A 21 6.58 -7.01 11.85
CA ASP A 21 5.52 -7.70 12.59
C ASP A 21 5.04 -6.87 13.81
N VAL A 22 5.94 -6.17 14.48
CA VAL A 22 5.58 -5.20 15.54
C VAL A 22 4.77 -4.03 14.97
N ILE A 23 5.15 -3.48 13.81
CA ILE A 23 4.40 -2.40 13.15
C ILE A 23 2.99 -2.87 12.78
N ARG A 24 2.86 -4.09 12.24
CA ARG A 24 1.58 -4.68 11.87
C ARG A 24 0.59 -4.77 13.05
N ALA A 25 1.09 -4.93 14.26
CA ALA A 25 0.26 -5.03 15.47
C ALA A 25 -0.19 -3.65 16.03
N ARG A 26 0.28 -2.53 15.47
CA ARG A 26 -0.04 -1.20 16.00
C ARG A 26 -1.48 -0.79 15.67
N PRO A 27 -2.25 -0.24 16.64
CA PRO A 27 -3.56 0.32 16.37
C PRO A 27 -3.50 1.38 15.25
N GLY A 28 -4.42 1.27 14.28
CA GLY A 28 -4.47 2.16 13.12
C GLY A 28 -3.64 1.71 11.91
N VAL A 29 -2.77 0.70 12.04
CA VAL A 29 -2.10 0.07 10.89
C VAL A 29 -3.05 -0.96 10.28
N ARG A 30 -3.46 -0.73 9.02
CA ARG A 30 -4.42 -1.61 8.32
C ARG A 30 -3.75 -2.80 7.65
N ALA A 31 -2.56 -2.59 7.09
CA ALA A 31 -1.79 -3.63 6.40
C ALA A 31 -0.29 -3.32 6.44
N VAL A 32 0.52 -4.36 6.32
CA VAL A 32 1.97 -4.27 6.10
C VAL A 32 2.31 -5.22 4.96
N HIS A 33 2.93 -4.68 3.91
CA HIS A 33 3.45 -5.45 2.78
C HIS A 33 4.97 -5.36 2.81
N ALA A 34 5.64 -6.51 2.80
CA ALA A 34 7.10 -6.57 2.72
C ALA A 34 7.50 -6.75 1.25
N ALA A 35 8.35 -5.86 0.75
CA ALA A 35 8.98 -6.04 -0.54
C ALA A 35 9.96 -7.23 -0.48
N PRO A 36 10.24 -7.89 -1.62
CA PRO A 36 11.32 -8.86 -1.71
C PRO A 36 12.65 -8.32 -1.18
N SER A 37 13.49 -9.22 -0.67
CA SER A 37 14.84 -8.84 -0.25
C SER A 37 15.59 -8.22 -1.44
N ARG A 38 16.27 -7.08 -1.20
CA ARG A 38 17.02 -6.28 -2.20
C ARG A 38 16.18 -5.39 -3.13
N THR A 39 14.87 -5.26 -2.94
CA THR A 39 14.12 -4.20 -3.62
C THR A 39 14.66 -2.84 -3.17
N ALA A 40 15.09 -2.00 -4.12
CA ALA A 40 15.49 -0.63 -3.81
C ALA A 40 14.25 0.21 -3.50
N ALA A 41 14.37 1.20 -2.61
CA ALA A 41 13.24 2.04 -2.22
C ALA A 41 12.53 2.72 -3.41
N ARG A 42 13.29 3.10 -4.45
CA ARG A 42 12.77 3.71 -5.68
C ARG A 42 11.93 2.75 -6.54
N ASP A 43 12.09 1.44 -6.35
CA ASP A 43 11.39 0.40 -7.12
C ASP A 43 10.11 -0.06 -6.40
N VAL A 44 9.81 0.50 -5.22
CA VAL A 44 8.56 0.20 -4.49
C VAL A 44 7.44 1.07 -5.07
N ALA A 45 6.50 0.43 -5.76
CA ALA A 45 5.26 1.07 -6.16
C ALA A 45 4.26 1.09 -5.00
N LEU A 46 3.72 2.26 -4.70
CA LEU A 46 2.56 2.41 -3.82
C LEU A 46 1.33 2.57 -4.71
N SER A 47 0.37 1.64 -4.60
CA SER A 47 -0.95 1.82 -5.23
C SER A 47 -1.83 2.59 -4.23
N PRO A 48 -2.09 3.88 -4.46
CA PRO A 48 -3.06 4.59 -3.64
C PRO A 48 -4.43 3.94 -3.81
N LEU A 49 -5.28 4.04 -2.78
CA LEU A 49 -6.69 3.67 -2.94
C LEU A 49 -7.27 4.52 -4.07
N LEU A 50 -7.90 3.85 -5.05
CA LEU A 50 -8.79 4.54 -5.99
C LEU A 50 -9.95 5.19 -5.21
N PRO A 51 -10.62 6.23 -5.74
CA PRO A 51 -11.76 6.86 -5.08
C PRO A 51 -12.85 5.86 -4.64
N GLU A 52 -13.03 4.78 -5.40
CA GLU A 52 -14.01 3.71 -5.15
C GLU A 52 -13.53 2.72 -4.07
N GLN A 53 -12.22 2.65 -3.81
CA GLN A 53 -11.59 1.71 -2.88
C GLN A 53 -11.52 2.29 -1.45
N GLN A 54 -12.68 2.50 -0.85
CA GLN A 54 -12.77 3.16 0.47
C GLN A 54 -12.32 2.27 1.64
N ILE A 55 -12.37 0.93 1.47
CA ILE A 55 -12.15 -0.05 2.55
C ILE A 55 -10.97 -0.99 2.29
N ALA A 56 -10.59 -1.26 1.03
CA ALA A 56 -9.44 -2.09 0.65
C ALA A 56 -9.02 -1.83 -0.80
N VAL A 57 -7.74 -1.99 -1.12
CA VAL A 57 -7.28 -2.14 -2.51
C VAL A 57 -7.59 -3.57 -2.93
N THR A 58 -8.42 -3.73 -3.96
CA THR A 58 -8.64 -5.01 -4.65
C THR A 58 -8.04 -4.93 -6.04
N ALA A 59 -7.77 -6.08 -6.67
CA ALA A 59 -7.39 -6.10 -8.08
C ALA A 59 -8.46 -5.36 -8.90
N THR A 60 -8.01 -4.48 -9.79
CA THR A 60 -8.89 -3.84 -10.78
C THR A 60 -9.20 -4.84 -11.90
N PRO A 61 -10.33 -4.70 -12.60
CA PRO A 61 -10.59 -5.44 -13.83
C PRO A 61 -9.45 -5.25 -14.84
N ASP A 62 -9.18 -6.27 -15.66
CA ASP A 62 -8.24 -6.19 -16.78
C ASP A 62 -8.76 -5.16 -17.81
N ASP A 63 -7.93 -4.21 -18.22
CA ASP A 63 -8.27 -3.16 -19.20
C ASP A 63 -8.47 -3.74 -20.62
N GLY A 64 -8.23 -5.03 -20.79
CA GLY A 64 -8.39 -5.76 -22.04
C GLY A 64 -7.13 -5.72 -22.91
N PRO A 65 -7.19 -6.32 -24.11
CA PRO A 65 -6.02 -6.44 -24.96
C PRO A 65 -5.42 -5.09 -25.33
N VAL A 66 -4.11 -4.91 -25.09
CA VAL A 66 -3.36 -3.76 -25.59
C VAL A 66 -3.16 -3.91 -27.10
N SER A 67 -3.79 -3.06 -27.90
CA SER A 67 -3.55 -3.01 -29.35
C SER A 67 -2.12 -2.50 -29.59
N GLY A 68 -1.24 -3.39 -30.04
CA GLY A 68 0.15 -3.08 -30.36
C GLY A 68 0.26 -2.14 -31.57
N GLY A 69 1.22 -1.21 -31.49
CA GLY A 69 1.64 -0.33 -32.59
C GLY A 69 2.72 -0.93 -33.46
#